data_AF-A0A949PB91-F1
#
_entry.id   AF-A0A949PB91-F1
#
_cell.length_a   1.000
_cell.length_b   1.000
_cell.length_c   1.000
_cell.angle_alpha   90.00
_cell.angle_beta   90.00
_cell.angle_gamma   90.00
#
_symmetry.space_group_name_H-M   'P 1'
#
loop_
_entity.id
_entity.type
_entity.pdbx_description
1 polymer ?
#
loop_
_entity_poly.entity_id
_entity_poly.type
_entity_poly.pdbx_seq_one_letter_code
_entity_poly.pdbx_strand_id
1 'polypeptide(L)' 'NKAKEWINTAIEKRADAFWYYRQKSLIYAKSGDKKGAITAAEKSMTMAEKAGNDDYVAMNKKSIAEWKNMK' A
#
# COMPACT_ATOMS: atom_id res chain seq x y z
N ASN A 1 7.03 -3.13 -15.43
CA ASN A 1 5.57 -3.27 -15.25
C ASN A 1 4.97 -1.88 -15.16
N LYS A 2 4.18 -1.44 -16.16
CA LYS A 2 3.64 -0.06 -16.28
C LYS A 2 2.87 0.39 -15.04
N ALA A 3 2.21 -0.54 -14.34
CA ALA A 3 1.48 -0.23 -13.11
C ALA A 3 2.40 0.31 -11.99
N LYS A 4 3.62 -0.22 -11.84
CA LYS A 4 4.58 0.26 -10.83
C LYS A 4 5.06 1.67 -11.13
N GLU A 5 5.27 1.98 -12.41
CA GLU A 5 5.70 3.30 -12.86
C GLU A 5 4.61 4.34 -12.59
N TRP A 6 3.37 4.10 -13.04
CA TRP A 6 2.28 5.04 -12.87
C TRP A 6 1.94 5.33 -11.41
N ILE A 7 1.96 4.31 -10.55
CA ILE A 7 1.68 4.54 -9.13
C ILE A 7 2.80 5.32 -8.44
N ASN A 8 4.05 5.14 -8.85
CA ASN A 8 5.16 5.94 -8.33
C ASN A 8 5.02 7.40 -8.76
N THR A 9 4.74 7.67 -10.03
CA THR A 9 4.48 9.04 -10.53
C THR A 9 3.28 9.69 -9.83
N ALA A 10 2.21 8.94 -9.56
CA ALA A 10 1.06 9.46 -8.82
C ALA A 10 1.43 9.86 -7.38
N ILE A 11 2.26 9.06 -6.70
CA ILE A 11 2.77 9.35 -5.35
C ILE A 11 3.72 10.55 -5.36
N GLU A 12 4.60 10.68 -6.35
CA GLU A 12 5.48 11.84 -6.50
C GLU A 12 4.68 13.14 -6.60
N LYS A 13 3.54 13.12 -7.30
CA LYS A 13 2.65 14.29 -7.45
C LYS A 13 1.78 14.55 -6.23
N ARG A 14 1.47 13.52 -5.43
CA ARG A 14 0.57 13.62 -4.28
C ARG A 14 0.97 12.62 -3.19
N ALA A 15 2.02 12.98 -2.46
CA ALA A 15 2.62 12.11 -1.45
C ALA A 15 1.81 11.99 -0.15
N ASP A 16 0.78 12.83 0.04
CA ASP A 16 -0.17 12.84 1.17
C ASP A 16 -1.37 11.90 0.96
N ALA A 17 -1.60 11.43 -0.27
CA ALA A 17 -2.68 10.50 -0.60
C ALA A 17 -2.38 9.07 -0.14
N PHE A 18 -2.79 8.72 1.08
CA PHE A 18 -2.58 7.38 1.65
C PHE A 18 -3.16 6.24 0.78
N TRP A 19 -4.22 6.51 0.01
CA TRP A 19 -4.80 5.53 -0.92
C TRP A 19 -3.91 5.21 -2.12
N TYR A 20 -2.98 6.10 -2.50
CA TYR A 20 -1.98 5.75 -3.52
C TYR A 20 -0.96 4.74 -3.00
N TYR A 21 -0.54 4.84 -1.74
CA TYR A 21 0.28 3.82 -1.11
C TYR A 21 -0.47 2.50 -0.96
N ARG A 22 -1.78 2.55 -0.69
CA ARG A 22 -2.67 1.38 -0.70
C ARG A 22 -2.76 0.72 -2.07
N GLN A 23 -2.76 1.49 -3.16
CA GLN A 23 -2.73 0.92 -4.52
C GLN A 23 -1.35 0.39 -4.89
N LYS A 24 -0.28 1.08 -4.46
CA LYS A 24 1.09 0.60 -4.64
C LYS A 24 1.28 -0.76 -4.00
N SER A 25 0.75 -0.97 -2.80
CA SER A 25 0.87 -2.27 -2.12
C SER A 25 0.23 -3.41 -2.90
N LEU A 26 -0.97 -3.23 -3.45
CA LEU A 26 -1.61 -4.25 -4.29
C LEU A 26 -0.85 -4.55 -5.58
N ILE A 27 -0.36 -3.50 -6.25
CA ILE A 27 0.41 -3.65 -7.49
C ILE A 27 1.67 -4.47 -7.21
N TYR A 28 2.32 -4.21 -6.08
CA TYR A 28 3.53 -4.90 -5.69
C TYR A 28 3.25 -6.36 -5.31
N ALA A 29 2.20 -6.61 -4.52
CA ALA A 29 1.76 -7.96 -4.17
C ALA A 29 1.44 -8.80 -5.42
N LYS A 30 0.66 -8.24 -6.36
CA LYS A 30 0.32 -8.89 -7.64
C LYS A 30 1.55 -9.17 -8.51
N SER A 31 2.62 -8.38 -8.35
CA SER A 31 3.88 -8.60 -9.05
C SER A 31 4.83 -9.61 -8.38
N GLY A 32 4.42 -10.22 -7.25
CA GLY A 32 5.25 -11.11 -6.44
C GLY A 32 6.19 -10.41 -5.47
N ASP A 33 6.20 -9.08 -5.46
CA ASP A 33 7.04 -8.24 -4.59
C ASP A 33 6.35 -8.05 -3.23
N LYS A 34 6.30 -9.14 -2.44
CA LYS A 34 5.64 -9.16 -1.12
C LYS A 34 6.27 -8.16 -0.14
N LYS A 35 7.61 -8.02 -0.16
CA LYS A 35 8.32 -7.09 0.74
C LYS A 35 7.91 -5.64 0.44
N GLY A 36 7.95 -5.23 -0.83
CA GLY A 36 7.53 -3.88 -1.19
C GLY A 36 6.03 -3.65 -1.04
N ALA A 37 5.21 -4.70 -1.16
CA ALA A 37 3.78 -4.63 -0.86
C ALA A 37 3.52 -4.30 0.62
N ILE A 38 4.18 -5.01 1.54
CA ILE A 38 4.07 -4.79 2.99
C ILE A 38 4.54 -3.37 3.34
N THR A 39 5.70 -2.93 2.86
CA THR A 39 6.20 -1.57 3.11
C THR A 39 5.23 -0.48 2.64
N ALA A 40 4.64 -0.65 1.45
CA ALA A 40 3.66 0.31 0.94
C ALA A 40 2.34 0.29 1.75
N ALA A 41 1.90 -0.89 2.20
CA ALA A 41 0.70 -1.02 3.02
C ALA A 41 0.90 -0.44 4.43
N GLU A 42 2.06 -0.64 5.05
CA GLU A 42 2.41 -0.04 6.35
C GLU A 42 2.40 1.49 6.27
N LYS A 43 3.00 2.05 5.22
CA LYS A 43 2.97 3.50 4.99
C LYS A 43 1.54 4.03 4.79
N SER A 44 0.72 3.33 4.01
CA SER A 44 -0.70 3.67 3.83
C SER A 44 -1.47 3.63 5.15
N MET A 45 -1.26 2.59 5.96
CA MET A 45 -1.90 2.39 7.26
C MET A 45 -1.58 3.55 8.21
N THR A 46 -0.31 3.88 8.42
CA THR A 46 0.09 4.98 9.31
C THR A 46 -0.50 6.34 8.87
N MET A 47 -0.62 6.57 7.57
CA MET A 47 -1.23 7.81 7.07
C MET A 47 -2.75 7.82 7.23
N ALA A 48 -3.41 6.67 7.04
CA ALA A 48 -4.84 6.51 7.27
C ALA A 48 -5.21 6.66 8.76
N GLU A 49 -4.39 6.11 9.67
CA GLU A 49 -4.52 6.31 11.13
C GLU A 49 -4.48 7.80 11.49
N LYS A 50 -3.50 8.54 10.95
CA LYS A 50 -3.38 9.99 11.14
C LYS A 50 -4.57 10.77 10.56
N ALA A 51 -5.20 10.25 9.52
CA ALA A 51 -6.37 10.85 8.88
C ALA A 51 -7.71 10.42 9.53
N GLY A 52 -7.69 9.54 10.54
CA GLY A 52 -8.90 8.99 11.16
C GLY A 52 -9.73 8.11 10.22
N ASN A 53 -9.10 7.46 9.23
CA ASN A 53 -9.78 6.61 8.26
C ASN A 53 -9.60 5.12 8.59
N ASP A 54 -10.46 4.60 9.46
CA ASP A 54 -10.37 3.23 9.99
C ASP A 54 -10.55 2.14 8.91
N ASP A 55 -11.30 2.41 7.85
CA ASP A 55 -11.50 1.46 6.76
C ASP A 55 -10.17 1.13 6.06
N TYR A 56 -9.37 2.16 5.77
CA TYR A 56 -8.05 1.95 5.18
C TYR A 56 -7.06 1.32 6.15
N VAL A 57 -7.17 1.60 7.44
CA VAL A 57 -6.37 0.90 8.46
C VAL A 57 -6.69 -0.60 8.45
N ALA A 58 -7.98 -0.95 8.50
CA ALA A 58 -8.43 -2.34 8.48
C ALA A 58 -8.02 -3.07 7.19
N MET A 59 -8.19 -2.42 6.03
CA MET A 59 -7.77 -2.97 4.74
C MET A 59 -6.26 -3.24 4.67
N ASN A 60 -5.43 -2.30 5.12
CA ASN A 60 -3.97 -2.47 5.10
C ASN A 60 -3.53 -3.57 6.08
N LYS A 61 -4.08 -3.57 7.30
CA LYS A 61 -3.77 -4.58 8.32
C LYS A 61 -4.09 -6.00 7.83
N LYS A 62 -5.25 -6.19 7.18
CA LYS A 62 -5.65 -7.47 6.58
C LYS A 62 -4.63 -7.93 5.53
N SER A 63 -4.29 -7.08 4.58
CA SER A 63 -3.33 -7.40 3.52
C SER A 63 -1.94 -7.72 4.05
N ILE A 64 -1.45 -6.95 5.03
CA ILE A 64 -0.15 -7.19 5.67
C ILE A 64 -0.13 -8.56 6.33
N ALA A 65 -1.18 -8.92 7.08
CA ALA A 65 -1.28 -10.23 7.71
C ALA A 65 -1.31 -11.37 6.68
N GLU A 66 -2.07 -11.21 5.60
CA GLU A 66 -2.12 -12.17 4.50
C GLU A 66 -0.74 -12.38 3.88
N TRP A 67 -0.06 -11.32 3.47
CA TRP A 67 1.22 -11.42 2.74
C TRP A 67 2.39 -11.88 3.61
N LYS A 68 2.36 -11.62 4.93
CA LYS A 68 3.34 -12.18 5.88
C LYS A 68 3.24 -13.70 6.00
N ASN A 69 2.06 -14.26 5.77
CA ASN A 69 1.82 -15.70 5.88
C ASN A 69 1.97 -16.46 4.55
N MET A 70 2.12 -15.75 3.42
CA MET A 70 2.37 -16.39 2.14
C MET A 70 3.82 -16.88 2.08
N LYS A 71 4.02 -18.20 2.07
CA LYS A 71 5.32 -18.85 1.79
C LYS A 71 5.86 -18.45 0.41
#